data_AF-A0A5J5S6F5-F1
#
_entry.id   AF-A0A5J5S6F5-F1
#
_cell.length_a   1.000
_cell.length_b   1.000
_cell.length_c   1.000
_cell.angle_alpha   90.00
_cell.angle_beta   90.00
_cell.angle_gamma   90.00
#
_symmetry.space_group_name_H-M   'P 1'
#
loop_
_entity.id
_entity.type
_entity.pdbx_description
1 polymer ?
#
loop_
_entity_poly.entity_id
_entity_poly.type
_entity_poly.pdbx_seq_one_letter_code
_entity_poly.pdbx_strand_id
1 'polypeptide(L)'
;MEKHEINGPVYPSSSGSNGRTVRSPAHQPNFNSRAVQEALEHLASVDLSELFNEAKTEYCRATRDLRRCGRYVKYVLNSCGHASLCAECCQRCDLCPICRIPLASGNNRLQLRLFDECIDAGLISRRYGDIFQNKEDRDDPMNADVQRLYSFFDVSLENNLVSLVCHYVTDICMDETAVSSDAITALLLDEKVVKDWVKRKFKNITTELQQIYYLKVGEMEKSLCLLHKYSAYLASLSSILEVLESSFKGRPLAQLHDLHHLQESILKTKQV
;
A
#
# COMPACT_ATOMS: atom_id res chain seq x y z
N MET A 1 -43.69 38.40 -42.05
CA MET A 1 -43.33 37.31 -41.12
C MET A 1 -42.30 36.44 -41.82
N GLU A 2 -41.04 36.68 -41.47
CA GLU A 2 -39.85 36.06 -42.05
C GLU A 2 -39.81 34.55 -41.74
N LYS A 3 -39.51 33.75 -42.77
CA LYS A 3 -39.07 32.36 -42.63
C LYS A 3 -37.68 32.28 -43.23
N HIS A 4 -36.68 32.05 -42.37
CA HIS A 4 -35.32 31.75 -42.79
C HIS A 4 -35.17 30.25 -43.07
N GLU A 5 -34.48 29.96 -44.18
CA GLU A 5 -33.99 28.66 -44.66
C GLU A 5 -33.04 28.00 -43.63
N ILE A 6 -32.71 26.70 -43.69
CA ILE A 6 -31.51 26.19 -44.37
C ILE A 6 -31.52 24.64 -44.46
N ASN A 7 -31.32 24.16 -45.69
CA ASN A 7 -30.63 22.96 -46.20
C ASN A 7 -30.25 21.75 -45.30
N GLY A 8 -30.62 20.55 -45.77
CA GLY A 8 -29.74 19.35 -45.79
C GLY A 8 -29.36 19.01 -47.25
N PRO A 9 -28.76 17.85 -47.63
CA PRO A 9 -28.21 16.71 -46.86
C PRO A 9 -26.80 16.22 -47.34
N VAL A 10 -26.32 15.07 -46.79
CA VAL A 10 -25.31 14.08 -47.29
C VAL A 10 -23.90 14.05 -46.64
N TYR A 11 -23.67 13.03 -45.78
CA TYR A 11 -22.50 12.13 -45.46
C TYR A 11 -21.02 12.63 -45.55
N PRO A 12 -20.07 12.21 -44.66
CA PRO A 12 -19.61 10.81 -44.57
C PRO A 12 -19.14 10.27 -43.20
N SER A 13 -19.11 8.93 -43.09
CA SER A 13 -18.42 8.16 -42.07
C SER A 13 -16.90 8.43 -42.08
N SER A 14 -16.27 8.64 -40.92
CA SER A 14 -14.82 8.48 -40.80
C SER A 14 -14.36 8.13 -39.38
N SER A 15 -13.41 7.22 -39.41
CA SER A 15 -12.70 6.52 -38.34
C SER A 15 -11.80 7.41 -37.50
N GLY A 16 -11.57 6.98 -36.26
CA GLY A 16 -10.26 6.98 -35.62
C GLY A 16 -9.77 8.28 -34.97
N SER A 17 -9.74 8.29 -33.64
CA SER A 17 -8.46 8.28 -32.91
C SER A 17 -8.74 8.14 -31.42
N ASN A 18 -8.51 6.95 -30.88
CA ASN A 18 -8.31 6.77 -29.45
C ASN A 18 -6.98 7.44 -29.06
N GLY A 19 -7.02 8.76 -28.86
CA GLY A 19 -5.97 9.49 -28.19
C GLY A 19 -5.98 9.13 -26.71
N ARG A 20 -5.49 7.94 -26.35
CA ARG A 20 -5.10 7.65 -24.97
C ARG A 20 -3.91 8.57 -24.67
N THR A 21 -4.21 9.67 -24.00
CA THR A 21 -3.23 10.49 -23.30
C THR A 21 -2.30 9.58 -22.52
N VAL A 22 -1.02 9.60 -22.91
CA VAL A 22 0.10 9.08 -22.14
C VAL A 22 -0.10 9.54 -20.70
N ARG A 23 -0.23 8.58 -19.76
CA ARG A 23 -0.24 8.88 -18.33
C ARG A 23 1.00 9.74 -18.05
N SER A 24 0.79 10.97 -17.58
CA SER A 24 1.86 11.78 -17.00
C SER A 24 2.59 10.92 -15.95
N PRO A 25 3.93 11.02 -15.83
CA PRO A 25 4.63 10.31 -14.76
C PRO A 25 3.98 10.70 -13.45
N ALA A 26 3.60 9.73 -12.62
CA ALA A 26 3.28 10.01 -11.24
C ALA A 26 4.45 10.85 -10.69
N HIS A 27 4.15 12.02 -10.10
CA HIS A 27 5.16 12.89 -9.51
C HIS A 27 6.08 12.02 -8.65
N GLN A 28 7.34 11.85 -9.09
CA GLN A 28 8.30 11.08 -8.31
C GLN A 28 8.52 11.82 -6.98
N PRO A 29 8.55 11.10 -5.85
CA PRO A 29 8.80 11.72 -4.56
C PRO A 29 10.18 12.40 -4.58
N ASN A 30 10.27 13.56 -3.92
CA ASN A 30 11.54 14.24 -3.78
C ASN A 30 12.36 13.54 -2.69
N PHE A 31 13.23 12.62 -3.09
CA PHE A 31 14.11 11.86 -2.18
C PHE A 31 15.09 12.72 -1.36
N ASN A 32 15.31 13.96 -1.76
CA ASN A 32 16.10 14.92 -0.98
C ASN A 32 15.27 15.68 0.05
N SER A 33 13.94 15.47 0.08
CA SER A 33 13.08 16.09 1.07
C SER A 33 13.20 15.37 2.41
N ARG A 34 13.21 16.17 3.47
CA ARG A 34 13.21 15.68 4.85
C ARG A 34 12.06 14.71 5.13
N ALA A 35 10.86 15.00 4.61
CA ALA A 35 9.67 14.17 4.79
C ALA A 35 9.85 12.75 4.21
N VAL A 36 10.47 12.62 3.03
CA VAL A 36 10.75 11.30 2.44
C VAL A 36 11.79 10.53 3.24
N GLN A 37 12.85 11.22 3.69
CA GLN A 37 13.90 10.58 4.49
C GLN A 37 13.37 10.11 5.85
N GLU A 38 12.63 10.95 6.57
CA GLU A 38 12.03 10.61 7.86
C GLU A 38 11.02 9.46 7.74
N ALA A 39 10.17 9.45 6.69
CA ALA A 39 9.20 8.37 6.48
C ALA A 39 9.88 7.04 6.13
N LEU A 40 10.93 7.05 5.31
CA LEU A 40 11.69 5.84 4.97
C LEU A 40 12.52 5.33 6.15
N GLU A 41 13.11 6.22 6.94
CA GLU A 41 13.82 5.86 8.17
C GLU A 41 12.87 5.24 9.18
N HIS A 42 11.71 5.87 9.41
CA HIS A 42 10.68 5.33 10.29
C HIS A 42 10.17 3.97 9.79
N LEU A 43 9.90 3.80 8.49
CA LEU A 43 9.54 2.50 7.92
C LEU A 43 10.65 1.46 8.13
N ALA A 44 11.92 1.83 7.95
CA ALA A 44 13.04 0.91 8.11
C ALA A 44 13.31 0.51 9.57
N SER A 45 12.95 1.37 10.54
CA SER A 45 13.15 1.15 11.98
C SER A 45 11.91 0.71 12.74
N VAL A 46 10.75 0.59 12.07
CA VAL A 46 9.50 0.20 12.73
C VAL A 46 9.61 -1.19 13.31
N ASP A 47 9.05 -1.39 14.51
CA ASP A 47 8.86 -2.74 15.04
C ASP A 47 7.87 -3.48 14.13
N LEU A 48 8.24 -4.67 13.68
CA LEU A 48 7.42 -5.47 12.77
C LEU A 48 6.07 -5.85 13.40
N SER A 49 6.04 -5.98 14.73
CA SER A 49 4.79 -6.19 15.49
C SER A 49 3.89 -4.95 15.49
N GLU A 50 4.41 -3.77 15.18
CA GLU A 50 3.63 -2.54 15.02
C GLU A 50 3.30 -2.24 13.56
N LEU A 51 3.96 -2.88 12.58
CA LEU A 51 3.70 -2.63 11.15
C LEU A 51 2.25 -2.98 10.75
N PHE A 52 1.70 -4.08 11.27
CA PHE A 52 0.30 -4.41 11.03
C PHE A 52 -0.65 -3.46 11.77
N ASN A 53 -0.25 -2.94 12.94
CA ASN A 53 -1.01 -1.91 13.64
C ASN A 53 -1.05 -0.65 12.79
N GLU A 54 0.08 -0.20 12.23
CA GLU A 54 0.18 0.92 11.29
C GLU A 54 -0.68 0.72 10.02
N ALA A 55 -0.77 -0.52 9.52
CA ALA A 55 -1.66 -0.84 8.41
C ALA A 55 -3.15 -0.78 8.82
N LYS A 56 -3.49 -1.10 10.07
CA LYS A 56 -4.88 -1.14 10.55
C LYS A 56 -5.51 0.26 10.58
N THR A 57 -6.71 0.35 10.01
CA THR A 57 -7.51 1.56 9.97
C THR A 57 -8.19 1.78 11.32
N GLU A 58 -7.76 2.81 12.03
CA GLU A 58 -8.35 3.19 13.32
C GLU A 58 -9.32 4.37 13.18
N TYR A 59 -10.35 4.34 14.03
CA TYR A 59 -11.42 5.34 14.05
C TYR A 59 -11.53 6.00 15.41
N CYS A 60 -11.84 7.30 15.39
CA CYS A 60 -11.92 8.12 16.57
C CYS A 60 -12.98 7.58 17.54
N ARG A 61 -12.52 7.24 18.74
CA ARG A 61 -13.32 6.62 19.81
C ARG A 61 -13.94 7.65 20.75
N ALA A 62 -13.77 8.94 20.49
CA ALA A 62 -14.42 9.99 21.26
C ALA A 62 -15.95 9.82 21.21
N THR A 63 -16.54 9.73 22.39
CA THR A 63 -17.98 9.75 22.61
C THR A 63 -18.41 11.16 22.95
N ARG A 64 -19.28 11.77 22.14
CA ARG A 64 -19.91 13.06 22.47
C ARG A 64 -21.42 12.91 22.35
N ASP A 65 -22.18 13.25 23.39
CA ASP A 65 -23.64 13.38 23.36
C ASP A 65 -24.35 12.24 22.59
N LEU A 66 -24.04 10.99 22.96
CA LEU A 66 -24.59 9.75 22.38
C LEU A 66 -24.19 9.44 20.91
N ARG A 67 -23.40 10.29 20.24
CA ARG A 67 -22.83 10.02 18.91
C ARG A 67 -21.32 9.80 18.99
N ARG A 68 -20.85 8.66 18.47
CA ARG A 68 -19.41 8.42 18.27
C ARG A 68 -18.89 9.29 17.13
N CYS A 69 -17.73 9.92 17.31
CA CYS A 69 -17.10 10.70 16.23
C CYS A 69 -16.84 9.81 15.00
N GLY A 70 -16.13 8.69 15.21
CA GLY A 70 -15.93 7.67 14.17
C GLY A 70 -15.29 8.20 12.89
N ARG A 71 -14.51 9.29 12.97
CA ARG A 71 -13.64 9.76 11.87
C ARG A 71 -12.35 8.94 11.85
N TYR A 72 -11.76 8.76 10.68
CA TYR A 72 -10.44 8.13 10.54
C TYR A 72 -9.39 8.85 11.40
N VAL A 73 -8.50 8.08 12.00
CA VAL A 73 -7.42 8.57 12.86
C VAL A 73 -6.09 8.47 12.12
N LYS A 74 -5.53 9.65 11.81
CA LYS A 74 -4.22 9.81 11.17
C LYS A 74 -3.04 9.85 12.14
N TYR A 75 -3.33 9.95 13.43
CA TYR A 75 -2.34 10.29 14.43
C TYR A 75 -2.38 9.32 15.61
N VAL A 76 -1.23 9.05 16.19
CA VAL A 76 -1.09 8.41 17.50
C VAL A 76 -0.97 9.46 18.59
N LEU A 77 -1.42 9.12 19.80
CA LEU A 77 -1.24 9.96 20.97
C LEU A 77 0.20 9.81 21.52
N ASN A 78 0.95 10.91 21.60
CA ASN A 78 2.34 10.88 22.09
C ASN A 78 2.47 10.34 23.53
N SER A 79 1.41 10.45 24.33
CA SER A 79 1.39 9.97 25.71
C SER A 79 1.37 8.45 25.85
N CYS A 80 0.90 7.72 24.84
CA CYS A 80 0.67 6.27 24.97
C CYS A 80 0.66 5.47 23.66
N GLY A 81 0.99 6.06 22.51
CA GLY A 81 1.04 5.38 21.21
C GLY A 81 -0.32 5.02 20.59
N HIS A 82 -1.44 5.20 21.29
CA HIS A 82 -2.74 4.77 20.77
C HIS A 82 -3.31 5.70 19.69
N ALA A 83 -3.66 5.14 18.52
CA ALA A 83 -4.44 5.80 17.47
C ALA A 83 -5.94 5.84 17.81
N SER A 84 -6.32 6.58 18.85
CA SER A 84 -7.68 6.53 19.43
C SER A 84 -8.54 7.77 19.21
N LEU A 85 -7.94 8.91 18.83
CA LEU A 85 -8.60 10.20 18.73
C LEU A 85 -8.18 10.91 17.43
N CYS A 86 -9.14 11.53 16.74
CA CYS A 86 -8.80 12.46 15.66
C CYS A 86 -8.27 13.79 16.22
N ALA A 87 -7.62 14.61 15.38
CA ALA A 87 -6.99 15.87 15.78
C ALA A 87 -7.95 16.81 16.54
N GLU A 88 -9.21 16.94 16.08
CA GLU A 88 -10.22 17.77 16.74
C GLU A 88 -10.65 17.22 18.11
N CYS A 89 -10.86 15.90 18.22
CA CYS A 89 -11.30 15.30 19.47
C CYS A 89 -10.17 15.23 20.51
N CYS A 90 -8.92 15.09 20.08
CA CYS A 90 -7.76 15.14 20.97
C CYS A 90 -7.73 16.44 21.80
N GLN A 91 -8.10 17.57 21.20
CA GLN A 91 -8.14 18.85 21.91
C GLN A 91 -9.20 18.94 23.01
N ARG A 92 -10.20 18.06 23.00
CA ARG A 92 -11.37 18.11 23.90
C ARG A 92 -11.39 16.95 24.90
N CYS A 93 -10.44 16.04 24.79
CA CYS A 93 -10.30 14.92 25.71
C CYS A 93 -9.08 15.15 26.60
N ASP A 94 -9.19 14.73 27.86
CA ASP A 94 -8.08 14.79 28.82
C ASP A 94 -7.41 13.44 29.00
N LEU A 95 -8.11 12.35 28.66
CA LEU A 95 -7.64 10.96 28.80
C LEU A 95 -7.76 10.22 27.47
N CYS A 96 -6.85 9.26 27.25
CA CYS A 96 -6.97 8.31 26.15
C CYS A 96 -8.24 7.43 26.33
N PRO A 97 -9.12 7.30 25.31
CA PRO A 97 -10.31 6.43 25.39
C PRO A 97 -10.00 4.94 25.53
N ILE A 98 -8.78 4.51 25.18
CA ILE A 98 -8.37 3.10 25.25
C ILE A 98 -7.77 2.79 26.62
N CYS A 99 -6.66 3.45 26.97
CA CYS A 99 -5.88 3.11 28.16
C CYS A 99 -6.05 4.08 29.34
N ARG A 100 -6.86 5.14 29.20
CA ARG A 100 -7.11 6.17 30.23
C ARG A 100 -5.88 6.97 30.69
N ILE A 101 -4.71 6.81 30.06
CA ILE A 101 -3.52 7.63 30.34
C ILE A 101 -3.83 9.12 30.05
N PRO A 102 -3.44 10.07 30.92
CA PRO A 102 -3.59 11.50 30.69
C PRO A 102 -2.87 11.96 29.43
N LEU A 103 -3.55 12.80 28.66
CA LEU A 103 -3.00 13.39 27.45
C LEU A 103 -2.12 14.59 27.82
N ALA A 104 -0.98 14.73 27.13
CA ALA A 104 -0.08 15.87 27.35
C ALA A 104 -0.79 17.22 27.12
N SER A 105 -0.43 18.23 27.90
CA SER A 105 -0.93 19.60 27.73
C SER A 105 -0.14 20.33 26.64
N GLY A 106 -0.81 20.91 25.64
CA GLY A 106 -0.18 21.76 24.62
C GLY A 106 -0.32 21.26 23.17
N ASN A 107 0.56 21.74 22.28
CA ASN A 107 0.47 21.47 20.83
C ASN A 107 1.12 20.14 20.40
N ASN A 108 1.97 19.53 21.24
CA ASN A 108 2.70 18.31 20.91
C ASN A 108 2.00 17.03 21.42
N ARG A 109 0.71 16.87 21.10
CA ARG A 109 -0.12 15.75 21.60
C ARG A 109 -0.19 14.57 20.65
N LEU A 110 0.12 14.80 19.38
CA LEU A 110 -0.14 13.90 18.29
C LEU A 110 1.11 13.78 17.42
N GLN A 111 1.39 12.55 17.00
CA GLN A 111 2.37 12.23 15.97
C GLN A 111 1.64 11.54 14.82
N LEU A 112 2.04 11.83 13.59
CA LEU A 112 1.44 11.24 12.40
C LEU A 112 1.74 9.73 12.39
N ARG A 113 0.80 8.94 11.88
CA ARG A 113 0.99 7.50 11.70
C ARG A 113 1.85 7.25 10.48
N LEU A 114 2.61 6.15 10.47
CA LEU A 114 3.57 5.82 9.42
C LEU A 114 2.89 5.75 8.03
N PHE A 115 1.67 5.22 7.98
CA PHE A 115 0.92 5.18 6.71
C PHE A 115 0.62 6.58 6.17
N ASP A 116 0.17 7.49 7.03
CA ASP A 116 -0.14 8.87 6.67
C ASP A 116 1.15 9.68 6.41
N GLU A 117 2.27 9.38 7.09
CA GLU A 117 3.61 9.94 6.79
C GLU A 117 4.05 9.58 5.38
N CYS A 118 3.90 8.31 4.99
CA CYS A 118 4.22 7.86 3.63
C CYS A 118 3.34 8.54 2.56
N ILE A 119 2.08 8.84 2.88
CA ILE A 119 1.19 9.61 1.99
C ILE A 119 1.67 11.06 1.86
N ASP A 120 1.97 11.72 2.98
CA ASP A 120 2.41 13.12 2.99
C ASP A 120 3.79 13.29 2.33
N ALA A 121 4.66 12.29 2.42
CA ALA A 121 5.94 12.22 1.72
C ALA A 121 5.80 11.91 0.21
N GLY A 122 4.60 11.51 -0.25
CA GLY A 122 4.36 11.10 -1.64
C GLY A 122 4.91 9.73 -2.02
N LEU A 123 5.29 8.91 -1.02
CA LEU A 123 5.70 7.52 -1.20
C LEU A 123 4.50 6.62 -1.51
N ILE A 124 3.33 6.94 -0.96
CA ILE A 124 2.05 6.29 -1.26
C ILE A 124 1.14 7.29 -1.97
N SER A 125 0.48 6.85 -3.04
CA SER A 125 -0.42 7.73 -3.81
C SER A 125 -1.65 8.14 -2.99
N ARG A 126 -1.92 9.44 -2.96
CA ARG A 126 -3.05 10.05 -2.22
C ARG A 126 -4.42 9.52 -2.63
N ARG A 127 -4.57 8.97 -3.85
CA ARG A 127 -5.81 8.29 -4.28
C ARG A 127 -6.17 7.12 -3.37
N TYR A 128 -5.18 6.39 -2.85
CA TYR A 128 -5.43 5.35 -1.86
C TYR A 128 -5.94 5.99 -0.55
N GLY A 129 -5.33 7.09 -0.09
CA GLY A 129 -5.74 7.82 1.11
C GLY A 129 -7.20 8.32 1.09
N ASP A 130 -7.72 8.75 -0.06
CA ASP A 130 -9.10 9.25 -0.18
C ASP A 130 -10.15 8.13 -0.27
N ILE A 131 -9.81 7.00 -0.90
CA ILE A 131 -10.67 5.79 -0.95
C ILE A 131 -10.95 5.29 0.48
N PHE A 132 -9.99 5.39 1.39
CA PHE A 132 -10.14 4.96 2.79
C PHE A 132 -10.87 5.97 3.69
N GLN A 133 -11.14 7.19 3.22
CA GLN A 133 -11.81 8.24 4.01
C GLN A 133 -13.34 8.26 3.79
N ASN A 134 -13.82 7.75 2.66
CA ASN A 134 -15.24 7.79 2.31
C ASN A 134 -16.01 6.63 2.98
N LYS A 135 -16.95 7.00 3.85
CA LYS A 135 -17.80 6.06 4.62
C LYS A 135 -18.80 5.26 3.75
N GLU A 136 -18.94 5.57 2.47
CA GLU A 136 -20.01 5.09 1.58
C GLU A 136 -19.60 3.90 0.70
N ASP A 137 -18.31 3.73 0.36
CA ASP A 137 -17.78 2.55 -0.37
C ASP A 137 -17.25 1.47 0.60
N ARG A 138 -18.00 1.24 1.68
CA ARG A 138 -17.64 0.31 2.78
C ARG A 138 -17.97 -1.15 2.46
N ASP A 139 -17.68 -1.61 1.25
CA ASP A 139 -18.05 -2.98 0.89
C ASP A 139 -17.08 -4.04 1.47
N ASP A 140 -15.86 -3.68 1.89
CA ASP A 140 -15.01 -4.58 2.69
C ASP A 140 -13.87 -3.86 3.47
N PRO A 141 -14.04 -3.56 4.77
CA PRO A 141 -12.98 -3.01 5.63
C PRO A 141 -11.74 -3.90 5.74
N MET A 142 -11.87 -5.24 5.65
CA MET A 142 -10.72 -6.15 5.69
C MET A 142 -9.80 -5.92 4.49
N ASN A 143 -10.36 -5.55 3.34
CA ASN A 143 -9.57 -5.24 2.15
C ASN A 143 -8.75 -3.95 2.34
N ALA A 144 -9.28 -2.94 3.03
CA ALA A 144 -8.58 -1.67 3.21
C ALA A 144 -7.26 -1.83 3.99
N ASP A 145 -7.29 -2.58 5.10
CA ASP A 145 -6.11 -2.79 5.93
C ASP A 145 -5.04 -3.63 5.21
N VAL A 146 -5.47 -4.65 4.45
CA VAL A 146 -4.57 -5.43 3.58
C VAL A 146 -3.95 -4.56 2.50
N GLN A 147 -4.72 -3.67 1.84
CA GLN A 147 -4.15 -2.75 0.85
C GLN A 147 -3.15 -1.76 1.46
N ARG A 148 -3.34 -1.35 2.71
CA ARG A 148 -2.37 -0.51 3.43
C ARG A 148 -1.07 -1.25 3.69
N LEU A 149 -1.15 -2.50 4.16
CA LEU A 149 0.03 -3.34 4.33
C LEU A 149 0.76 -3.58 2.99
N TYR A 150 0.01 -3.83 1.91
CA TYR A 150 0.59 -3.93 0.56
C TYR A 150 1.29 -2.66 0.11
N SER A 151 0.79 -1.50 0.54
CA SER A 151 1.42 -0.21 0.24
C SER A 151 2.76 -0.09 0.96
N PHE A 152 2.89 -0.56 2.21
CA PHE A 152 4.20 -0.64 2.87
C PHE A 152 5.15 -1.58 2.13
N PHE A 153 4.69 -2.75 1.71
CA PHE A 153 5.53 -3.67 0.93
C PHE A 153 5.93 -3.08 -0.44
N ASP A 154 5.02 -2.36 -1.10
CA ASP A 154 5.31 -1.63 -2.33
C ASP A 154 6.38 -0.54 -2.07
N VAL A 155 6.24 0.28 -1.03
CA VAL A 155 7.25 1.29 -0.64
C VAL A 155 8.58 0.62 -0.33
N SER A 156 8.58 -0.49 0.43
CA SER A 156 9.81 -1.21 0.79
C SER A 156 10.52 -1.77 -0.44
N LEU A 157 9.79 -2.44 -1.34
CA LEU A 157 10.35 -2.94 -2.60
C LEU A 157 10.92 -1.81 -3.44
N GLU A 158 10.19 -0.69 -3.52
CA GLU A 158 10.55 0.42 -4.39
C GLU A 158 11.75 1.23 -3.89
N ASN A 159 12.08 1.13 -2.61
CA ASN A 159 13.14 1.86 -1.92
C ASN A 159 14.25 0.96 -1.37
N ASN A 160 14.39 -0.27 -1.89
CA ASN A 160 15.43 -1.22 -1.50
C ASN A 160 15.41 -1.63 -0.01
N LEU A 161 14.25 -1.61 0.64
CA LEU A 161 14.01 -2.09 2.01
C LEU A 161 13.39 -3.49 2.03
N VAL A 162 13.77 -4.36 1.07
CA VAL A 162 13.17 -5.71 0.94
C VAL A 162 13.36 -6.57 2.20
N SER A 163 14.43 -6.34 2.96
CA SER A 163 14.69 -7.03 4.23
C SER A 163 13.54 -6.89 5.22
N LEU A 164 12.83 -5.76 5.22
CA LEU A 164 11.64 -5.56 6.05
C LEU A 164 10.55 -6.58 5.72
N VAL A 165 10.30 -6.84 4.44
CA VAL A 165 9.28 -7.82 4.01
C VAL A 165 9.74 -9.23 4.35
N CYS A 166 11.03 -9.54 4.15
CA CYS A 166 11.59 -10.85 4.54
C CYS A 166 11.47 -11.09 6.05
N HIS A 167 11.81 -10.11 6.88
CA HIS A 167 11.68 -10.24 8.32
C HIS A 167 10.21 -10.29 8.77
N TYR A 168 9.31 -9.57 8.09
CA TYR A 168 7.88 -9.70 8.35
C TYR A 168 7.40 -11.14 8.12
N VAL A 169 7.88 -11.79 7.05
CA VAL A 169 7.57 -13.22 6.83
C VAL A 169 8.11 -14.08 7.97
N THR A 170 9.38 -13.94 8.34
CA THR A 170 10.01 -14.84 9.33
C THR A 170 9.53 -14.60 10.77
N ASP A 171 9.33 -13.34 11.14
CA ASP A 171 9.18 -12.94 12.54
C ASP A 171 7.71 -12.73 12.91
N ILE A 172 6.85 -12.44 11.91
CA ILE A 172 5.42 -12.20 12.12
C ILE A 172 4.59 -13.33 11.52
N CYS A 173 4.75 -13.64 10.24
CA CYS A 173 3.89 -14.66 9.60
C CYS A 173 4.17 -16.10 10.05
N MET A 174 5.38 -16.37 10.53
CA MET A 174 5.78 -17.71 10.97
C MET A 174 5.82 -17.84 12.49
N ASP A 175 5.41 -16.80 13.23
CA ASP A 175 5.27 -16.87 14.67
C ASP A 175 4.01 -17.68 15.06
N GLU A 176 4.21 -18.94 15.43
CA GLU A 176 3.13 -19.83 15.88
C GLU A 176 2.46 -19.35 17.19
N THR A 177 3.09 -18.43 17.92
CA THR A 177 2.54 -17.86 19.16
C THR A 177 1.67 -16.64 18.89
N ALA A 178 1.75 -16.03 17.70
CA ALA A 178 0.97 -14.87 17.30
C ALA A 178 -0.46 -15.25 16.90
N VAL A 179 -1.31 -15.50 17.90
CA VAL A 179 -2.74 -15.79 17.69
C VAL A 179 -3.59 -14.59 18.08
N SER A 180 -4.41 -14.10 17.16
CA SER A 180 -5.37 -13.02 17.41
C SER A 180 -6.81 -13.49 17.27
N SER A 181 -7.68 -13.02 18.17
CA SER A 181 -9.13 -13.19 18.07
C SER A 181 -9.80 -12.15 17.16
N ASP A 182 -9.08 -11.07 16.84
CA ASP A 182 -9.48 -10.07 15.85
C ASP A 182 -9.18 -10.61 14.45
N ALA A 183 -10.22 -10.82 13.64
CA ALA A 183 -10.12 -11.46 12.33
C ALA A 183 -9.24 -10.66 11.35
N ILE A 184 -9.19 -9.33 11.47
CA ILE A 184 -8.34 -8.48 10.63
C ILE A 184 -6.88 -8.71 11.03
N THR A 185 -6.57 -8.62 12.32
CA THR A 185 -5.22 -8.88 12.81
C THR A 185 -4.77 -10.29 12.46
N ALA A 186 -5.62 -11.31 12.65
CA ALA A 186 -5.29 -12.68 12.25
C ALA A 186 -5.00 -12.77 10.74
N LEU A 187 -5.74 -12.06 9.89
CA LEU A 187 -5.47 -12.00 8.46
C LEU A 187 -4.13 -11.30 8.16
N LEU A 188 -3.85 -10.15 8.77
CA LEU A 188 -2.61 -9.39 8.51
C LEU A 188 -1.35 -10.17 8.95
N LEU A 189 -1.48 -11.01 9.98
CA LEU A 189 -0.43 -11.90 10.43
C LEU A 189 -0.25 -13.12 9.51
N ASP A 190 -1.22 -13.47 8.66
CA ASP A 190 -1.18 -14.68 7.83
C ASP A 190 -0.20 -14.54 6.64
N GLU A 191 0.59 -15.58 6.40
CA GLU A 191 1.56 -15.61 5.30
C GLU A 191 0.93 -15.46 3.91
N LYS A 192 -0.35 -15.81 3.78
CA LYS A 192 -1.15 -15.65 2.57
C LYS A 192 -1.18 -14.20 2.12
N VAL A 193 -1.20 -13.24 3.05
CA VAL A 193 -1.20 -11.81 2.70
C VAL A 193 0.04 -11.45 1.90
N VAL A 194 1.22 -11.90 2.33
CA VAL A 194 2.48 -11.68 1.61
C VAL A 194 2.48 -12.42 0.27
N LYS A 195 2.03 -13.69 0.24
CA LYS A 195 1.95 -14.48 -1.01
C LYS A 195 1.06 -13.81 -2.06
N ASP A 196 -0.11 -13.32 -1.65
CA ASP A 196 -1.05 -12.64 -2.54
C ASP A 196 -0.51 -11.28 -3.02
N TRP A 197 0.24 -10.57 -2.17
CA TRP A 197 0.97 -9.36 -2.58
C TRP A 197 2.02 -9.67 -3.65
N VAL A 198 2.87 -10.69 -3.44
CA VAL A 198 3.90 -11.09 -4.43
C VAL A 198 3.24 -11.44 -5.77
N LYS A 199 2.17 -12.25 -5.75
CA LYS A 199 1.38 -12.58 -6.96
C LYS A 199 0.86 -11.32 -7.66
N ARG A 200 0.29 -10.38 -6.90
CA ARG A 200 -0.22 -9.11 -7.42
C ARG A 200 0.90 -8.28 -8.07
N LYS A 201 2.02 -8.10 -7.36
CA LYS A 201 3.13 -7.27 -7.82
C LYS A 201 3.80 -7.88 -9.05
N PHE A 202 4.02 -9.19 -9.05
CA PHE A 202 4.54 -9.92 -10.21
C PHE A 202 3.63 -9.74 -11.44
N LYS A 203 2.31 -9.95 -11.30
CA LYS A 203 1.36 -9.75 -12.40
C LYS A 203 1.42 -8.32 -12.97
N ASN A 204 1.54 -7.32 -12.10
CA ASN A 204 1.67 -5.92 -12.52
C ASN A 204 2.98 -5.70 -13.29
N ILE A 205 4.12 -6.18 -12.78
CA ILE A 205 5.41 -6.09 -13.46
C ILE A 205 5.35 -6.75 -14.83
N THR A 206 4.81 -7.97 -14.93
CA THR A 206 4.65 -8.68 -16.21
C THR A 206 3.79 -7.91 -17.19
N THR A 207 2.71 -7.27 -16.73
CA THR A 207 1.83 -6.45 -17.57
C THR A 207 2.57 -5.22 -18.12
N GLU A 208 3.39 -4.57 -17.30
CA GLU A 208 4.19 -3.41 -17.73
C GLU A 208 5.34 -3.83 -18.67
N LEU A 209 6.02 -4.95 -18.38
CA LEU A 209 7.05 -5.52 -19.27
C LEU A 209 6.49 -5.89 -20.64
N GLN A 210 5.30 -6.49 -20.68
CA GLN A 210 4.60 -6.78 -21.94
C GLN A 210 4.35 -5.50 -22.74
N GLN A 211 3.89 -4.43 -22.08
CA GLN A 211 3.69 -3.15 -22.76
C GLN A 211 4.99 -2.60 -23.36
N ILE A 212 6.11 -2.68 -22.63
CA ILE A 212 7.43 -2.24 -23.12
C ILE A 212 7.87 -3.08 -24.31
N TYR A 213 7.64 -4.40 -24.29
CA TYR A 213 8.01 -5.30 -25.38
C TYR A 213 7.30 -4.97 -26.71
N TYR A 214 6.08 -4.42 -26.64
CA TYR A 214 5.34 -4.00 -27.84
C TYR A 214 5.74 -2.59 -28.36
N LEU A 215 6.69 -1.91 -27.72
CA LEU A 215 7.20 -0.61 -28.18
C LEU A 215 8.19 -0.78 -29.34
N LYS A 216 8.43 0.30 -30.09
CA LYS A 216 9.51 0.32 -31.09
C LYS A 216 10.87 0.33 -30.40
N VAL A 217 11.92 -0.18 -31.07
CA VAL A 217 13.28 -0.28 -30.52
C VAL A 217 13.77 1.03 -29.89
N GLY A 218 13.59 2.18 -30.55
CA GLY A 218 14.00 3.50 -30.01
C GLY A 218 13.17 4.01 -28.82
N GLU A 219 12.00 3.42 -28.54
CA GLU A 219 11.19 3.68 -27.34
C GLU A 219 11.54 2.70 -26.21
N MET A 220 11.95 1.48 -26.56
CA MET A 220 12.51 0.52 -25.61
C MET A 220 13.82 1.02 -24.99
N GLU A 221 14.70 1.64 -25.79
CA GLU A 221 15.94 2.26 -25.29
C GLU A 221 15.65 3.33 -24.22
N LYS A 222 14.59 4.13 -24.41
CA LYS A 222 14.16 5.13 -23.43
C LYS A 222 13.57 4.51 -22.15
N SER A 223 13.16 3.24 -22.23
CA SER A 223 12.61 2.47 -21.12
C SER A 223 13.65 1.63 -20.38
N LEU A 224 14.94 1.74 -20.74
CA LEU A 224 16.02 0.94 -20.15
C LEU A 224 16.11 1.09 -18.62
N CYS A 225 15.95 2.30 -18.08
CA CYS A 225 15.92 2.51 -16.63
C CYS A 225 14.77 1.77 -15.95
N LEU A 226 13.62 1.69 -16.61
CA LEU A 226 12.44 0.99 -16.11
C LEU A 226 12.62 -0.53 -16.15
N LEU A 227 13.26 -1.05 -17.20
CA LEU A 227 13.64 -2.47 -17.29
C LEU A 227 14.61 -2.86 -16.17
N HIS A 228 15.65 -2.06 -15.91
CA HIS A 228 16.57 -2.30 -14.79
C HIS A 228 15.83 -2.29 -13.43
N LYS A 229 14.92 -1.34 -13.25
CA LYS A 229 14.06 -1.26 -12.06
C LYS A 229 13.23 -2.54 -11.88
N TYR A 230 12.60 -3.05 -12.94
CA TYR A 230 11.83 -4.30 -12.87
C TYR A 230 12.72 -5.52 -12.62
N SER A 231 13.92 -5.58 -13.20
CA SER A 231 14.89 -6.64 -12.90
C SER A 231 15.24 -6.69 -11.41
N ALA A 232 15.51 -5.52 -10.80
CA ALA A 232 15.76 -5.43 -9.36
C ALA A 232 14.55 -5.90 -8.55
N TYR A 233 13.33 -5.49 -8.93
CA TYR A 233 12.12 -5.94 -8.24
C TYR A 233 11.89 -7.44 -8.36
N LEU A 234 12.10 -8.03 -9.53
CA LEU A 234 11.98 -9.48 -9.71
C LEU A 234 13.01 -10.23 -8.86
N ALA A 235 14.23 -9.72 -8.74
CA ALA A 235 15.24 -10.30 -7.85
C ALA A 235 14.79 -10.24 -6.37
N SER A 236 14.28 -9.10 -5.91
CA SER A 236 13.75 -8.94 -4.56
C SER A 236 12.54 -9.84 -4.29
N LEU A 237 11.60 -9.97 -5.23
CA LEU A 237 10.47 -10.89 -5.11
C LEU A 237 10.93 -12.36 -5.04
N SER A 238 11.97 -12.74 -5.79
CA SER A 238 12.58 -14.07 -5.69
C SER A 238 13.11 -14.34 -4.29
N SER A 239 13.84 -13.38 -3.70
CA SER A 239 14.35 -13.53 -2.33
C SER A 239 13.24 -13.68 -1.29
N ILE A 240 12.14 -12.93 -1.43
CA ILE A 240 10.97 -13.07 -0.54
C ILE A 240 10.32 -14.46 -0.68
N LEU A 241 10.23 -14.98 -1.91
CA LEU A 241 9.69 -16.33 -2.14
C LEU A 241 10.59 -17.42 -1.58
N GLU A 242 11.91 -17.28 -1.71
CA GLU A 242 12.86 -18.22 -1.09
C GLU A 242 12.70 -18.25 0.44
N VAL A 243 12.50 -17.08 1.06
CA VAL A 243 12.21 -16.99 2.50
C VAL A 243 10.89 -17.69 2.82
N LEU A 244 9.80 -17.37 2.12
CA LEU A 244 8.51 -18.03 2.28
C LEU A 244 8.65 -19.56 2.17
N GLU A 245 9.23 -20.07 1.09
CA GLU A 245 9.46 -21.51 0.85
C GLU A 245 10.27 -22.16 1.97
N SER A 246 11.34 -21.49 2.44
CA SER A 246 12.18 -22.00 3.51
C SER A 246 11.43 -22.10 4.85
N SER A 247 10.45 -21.24 5.07
CA SER A 247 9.60 -21.22 6.26
C SER A 247 8.52 -22.30 6.24
N PHE A 248 8.16 -22.84 5.07
CA PHE A 248 7.13 -23.89 4.94
C PHE A 248 7.63 -25.32 5.20
N LYS A 249 8.83 -25.53 5.76
CA LYS A 249 9.37 -26.86 6.08
C LYS A 249 8.45 -27.62 7.07
N GLY A 250 7.43 -28.31 6.54
CA GLY A 250 6.44 -29.09 7.29
C GLY A 250 4.97 -28.86 6.94
N ARG A 251 4.62 -27.88 6.09
CA ARG A 251 3.22 -27.53 5.72
C ARG A 251 2.78 -28.12 4.36
N PRO A 252 1.47 -28.16 4.02
CA PRO A 252 0.92 -28.96 2.92
C PRO A 252 1.52 -28.67 1.54
N LEU A 253 1.85 -29.72 0.78
CA LEU A 253 2.49 -29.66 -0.55
C LEU A 253 1.81 -28.72 -1.57
N ALA A 254 0.50 -28.49 -1.46
CA ALA A 254 -0.23 -27.63 -2.40
C ALA A 254 0.19 -26.16 -2.30
N GLN A 255 0.50 -25.66 -1.09
CA GLN A 255 0.97 -24.28 -0.91
C GLN A 255 2.39 -24.09 -1.46
N LEU A 256 3.23 -25.12 -1.34
CA LEU A 256 4.61 -25.17 -1.86
C LEU A 256 4.62 -25.19 -3.40
N HIS A 257 3.73 -25.96 -4.03
CA HIS A 257 3.63 -26.04 -5.49
C HIS A 257 3.30 -24.69 -6.13
N ASP A 258 2.36 -23.94 -5.54
CA ASP A 258 2.03 -22.58 -5.95
C ASP A 258 3.23 -21.62 -5.89
N LEU A 259 4.06 -21.74 -4.85
CA LEU A 259 5.25 -20.90 -4.66
C LEU A 259 6.33 -21.24 -5.68
N HIS A 260 6.62 -22.54 -5.85
CA HIS A 260 7.56 -23.01 -6.86
C HIS A 260 7.16 -22.55 -8.28
N HIS A 261 5.87 -22.62 -8.62
CA HIS A 261 5.39 -22.14 -9.92
C HIS A 261 5.59 -20.63 -10.08
N LEU A 262 5.37 -19.85 -9.02
CA LEU A 262 5.59 -18.40 -9.03
C LEU A 262 7.09 -18.05 -9.12
N GLN A 263 7.94 -18.77 -8.40
CA GLN A 263 9.40 -18.65 -8.45
C GLN A 263 9.93 -18.99 -9.85
N GLU A 264 9.49 -20.10 -10.44
CA GLU A 264 9.86 -20.48 -11.81
C GLU A 264 9.41 -19.42 -12.83
N SER A 265 8.21 -18.85 -12.65
CA SER A 265 7.70 -17.77 -13.50
C SER A 265 8.55 -16.50 -13.40
N ILE A 266 8.98 -16.14 -12.19
CA ILE A 266 9.89 -15.00 -11.95
C ILE A 266 11.26 -15.25 -12.58
N LEU A 267 11.82 -16.44 -12.39
CA LEU A 267 13.11 -16.83 -12.98
C LEU A 267 13.08 -16.78 -14.51
N LYS A 268 12.02 -17.29 -15.14
CA LYS A 268 11.81 -17.19 -16.59
C LYS A 268 11.73 -15.74 -17.04
N THR A 269 11.02 -14.89 -16.30
CA THR A 269 10.86 -13.47 -16.65
C THR A 269 12.18 -12.71 -16.53
N LYS A 270 13.06 -13.07 -15.59
CA LYS A 270 14.39 -12.47 -15.41
C LYS A 270 15.38 -12.77 -16.54
N GLN A 271 15.16 -13.87 -17.28
CA GLN A 271 16.04 -14.31 -18.37
C GLN A 271 15.75 -13.63 -19.72
N VAL A 272 14.67 -12.85 -19.82
CA VAL A 272 14.24 -12.11 -21.01
C VAL A 272 14.64 -10.63 -20.89
#